data_AF-A0A2D7K4V7-F1
#
_entry.id   AF-A0A2D7K4V7-F1
#
_cell.length_a   1.000
_cell.length_b   1.000
_cell.length_c   1.000
_cell.angle_alpha   90.00
_cell.angle_beta   90.00
_cell.angle_gamma   90.00
#
_symmetry.space_group_name_H-M   'P 1'
#
loop_
_entity.id
_entity.type
_entity.pdbx_description
1 polymer ?
#
loop_
_entity_poly.entity_id
_entity_poly.type
_entity_poly.pdbx_seq_one_letter_code
_entity_poly.pdbx_strand_id
1 'polypeptide(L)'
;MIKVTVDKIFCGKVSVRDYIYKKALRNKDSLGITHGKEFMIIPYGNLKKARQITKQSFTSKFNGKEYKLIDFDWKPWTPPNPNQERLI
;
A
#
# COMPACT_ATOMS: atom_id res chain seq x y z
N MET A 1 -13.81 1.04 -0.35
CA MET A 1 -12.40 1.17 0.13
C MET A 1 -11.99 -0.09 0.88
N ILE A 2 -10.92 -0.74 0.43
CA ILE A 2 -10.38 -1.95 1.06
C ILE A 2 -9.29 -1.56 2.06
N LYS A 3 -9.40 -2.02 3.32
CA LYS A 3 -8.44 -1.73 4.39
C LYS A 3 -7.43 -2.87 4.54
N VAL A 4 -6.15 -2.53 4.68
CA VAL A 4 -5.05 -3.48 4.88
C VAL A 4 -4.14 -2.96 5.98
N THR A 5 -3.81 -3.81 6.94
CA THR A 5 -2.77 -3.53 7.93
C THR A 5 -1.45 -4.12 7.42
N VAL A 6 -0.39 -3.32 7.47
CA VAL A 6 0.97 -3.75 7.18
C VAL A 6 1.81 -3.59 8.44
N ASP A 7 2.74 -4.52 8.67
CA ASP A 7 3.59 -4.50 9.87
C ASP A 7 4.94 -3.82 9.61
N LYS A 8 5.43 -3.89 8.38
CA LYS A 8 6.77 -3.42 8.00
C LYS A 8 6.70 -2.46 6.81
N ILE A 9 7.51 -1.41 6.91
CA ILE A 9 7.86 -0.51 5.81
C ILE A 9 9.31 -0.81 5.45
N PHE A 10 9.61 -0.97 4.16
CA PHE A 10 10.96 -1.27 3.69
C PHE A 10 11.37 -0.22 2.65
N CYS A 11 12.49 0.47 2.88
CA CYS A 11 13.00 1.55 2.01
C CYS A 11 11.92 2.60 1.62
N GLY A 12 11.08 2.99 2.58
CA GLY A 12 9.99 3.95 2.36
C GLY A 12 8.84 3.41 1.50
N LYS A 13 8.70 2.08 1.39
CA LYS A 13 7.64 1.43 0.62
C LYS A 13 6.85 0.45 1.48
N VAL A 14 5.59 0.29 1.11
CA VAL A 14 4.69 -0.72 1.67
C VAL A 14 4.31 -1.72 0.60
N SER A 15 4.36 -3.00 0.95
CA SER A 15 4.07 -4.10 0.05
C SER A 15 2.71 -4.70 0.38
N VAL A 16 1.84 -4.81 -0.62
CA VAL A 16 0.51 -5.38 -0.49
C VAL A 16 0.41 -6.63 -1.34
N ARG A 17 -0.28 -7.66 -0.82
CA ARG A 17 -0.47 -8.91 -1.55
C ARG A 17 -1.33 -8.69 -2.80
N ASP A 18 -0.91 -9.30 -3.91
CA ASP A 18 -1.48 -9.09 -5.23
C ASP A 18 -2.99 -9.40 -5.31
N TYR A 19 -3.48 -10.37 -4.55
CA TYR A 19 -4.92 -10.68 -4.52
C TYR A 19 -5.76 -9.52 -3.93
N ILE A 20 -5.23 -8.77 -2.97
CA ILE A 20 -5.91 -7.60 -2.39
C ILE A 20 -5.90 -6.47 -3.41
N TYR A 21 -4.75 -6.25 -4.05
CA TYR A 21 -4.61 -5.28 -5.13
C TYR A 21 -5.57 -5.56 -6.29
N LYS A 22 -5.62 -6.81 -6.78
CA LYS A 22 -6.54 -7.27 -7.83
C LYS A 22 -8.00 -7.10 -7.40
N LYS A 23 -8.33 -7.33 -6.12
CA LYS A 23 -9.67 -7.09 -5.58
C LYS A 23 -10.04 -5.61 -5.61
N ALA A 24 -9.12 -4.72 -5.24
CA ALA A 24 -9.32 -3.27 -5.31
C ALA A 24 -9.53 -2.79 -6.76
N LEU A 25 -8.72 -3.29 -7.70
CA LEU A 25 -8.87 -2.96 -9.12
C LEU A 25 -10.22 -3.42 -9.69
N ARG A 26 -10.63 -4.66 -9.42
CA ARG A 26 -11.90 -5.21 -9.90
C ARG A 26 -13.10 -4.42 -9.40
N ASN A 27 -13.04 -4.01 -8.13
CA ASN A 27 -14.12 -3.27 -7.49
C ASN A 27 -14.04 -1.75 -7.77
N LYS A 28 -13.04 -1.28 -8.53
CA LYS A 28 -12.75 0.15 -8.75
C LYS A 28 -12.64 0.95 -7.45
N ASP A 29 -12.09 0.32 -6.43
CA ASP A 29 -12.11 0.79 -5.06
C ASP A 29 -10.73 1.30 -4.62
N SER A 30 -10.70 2.28 -3.72
CA SER A 30 -9.44 2.76 -3.13
C SER A 30 -8.88 1.77 -2.09
N LEU A 31 -7.57 1.82 -1.88
CA LEU A 31 -6.87 0.98 -0.90
C LEU A 31 -6.41 1.83 0.28
N GLY A 32 -6.88 1.52 1.48
CA GLY A 32 -6.39 2.10 2.73
C GLY A 32 -5.34 1.20 3.35
N ILE A 33 -4.14 1.71 3.59
CA ILE A 33 -3.04 0.99 4.23
C ILE A 33 -2.80 1.61 5.61
N THR A 34 -2.81 0.78 6.65
CA THR A 34 -2.54 1.21 8.03
C THR A 34 -1.22 0.60 8.49
N HIS A 35 -0.34 1.42 9.04
CA HIS A 35 0.91 1.00 9.67
C HIS A 35 0.98 1.64 11.06
N GLY A 36 0.77 0.84 12.11
CA GLY A 36 0.70 1.35 13.48
C GLY A 36 -0.39 2.42 13.67
N LYS A 37 0.01 3.65 13.96
CA LYS A 37 -0.87 4.82 14.14
C LYS A 37 -1.07 5.63 12.86
N GLU A 38 -0.27 5.35 11.83
CA GLU A 38 -0.31 6.07 10.56
C GLU A 38 -1.22 5.34 9.57
N PHE A 39 -1.85 6.12 8.69
CA PHE A 39 -2.63 5.56 7.60
C PHE A 39 -2.32 6.31 6.31
N MET A 40 -2.40 5.58 5.20
CA MET A 40 -2.28 6.10 3.85
C MET A 40 -3.47 5.62 3.04
N ILE A 41 -3.98 6.47 2.15
CA ILE A 41 -5.02 6.10 1.20
C ILE A 41 -4.42 6.17 -0.20
N ILE A 42 -4.55 5.08 -0.95
CA ILE A 42 -4.18 5.00 -2.35
C ILE A 42 -5.47 5.05 -3.18
N PRO A 43 -5.72 6.16 -3.89
CA PRO A 43 -6.87 6.26 -4.79
C PRO A 43 -6.78 5.23 -5.92
N TYR A 44 -7.94 4.78 -6.41
CA TYR A 44 -8.01 3.83 -7.53
C TYR A 44 -7.17 4.24 -8.75
N GLY A 45 -7.16 5.53 -9.12
CA GLY A 45 -6.35 6.05 -10.23
C GLY A 45 -4.84 5.81 -10.05
N ASN A 46 -4.37 5.80 -8.81
CA ASN A 46 -2.95 5.57 -8.48
C ASN A 46 -2.60 4.09 -8.35
N LEU A 47 -3.59 3.19 -8.15
CA LEU A 47 -3.36 1.75 -8.16
C LEU A 47 -2.80 1.26 -9.50
N LYS A 48 -3.17 1.88 -10.61
CA LYS A 48 -2.64 1.54 -11.95
C LYS A 48 -1.17 1.91 -12.14
N LYS A 49 -0.63 2.80 -11.31
CA LYS A 49 0.78 3.24 -11.35
C LYS A 49 1.69 2.37 -10.48
N ALA A 50 1.12 1.39 -9.77
CA ALA A 50 1.86 0.51 -8.89
C ALA A 50 2.94 -0.26 -9.67
N ARG A 51 4.12 -0.42 -9.06
CA ARG A 51 5.22 -1.18 -9.63
C ARG A 51 5.51 -2.37 -8.73
N GLN A 52 5.75 -3.51 -9.35
CA GLN A 52 6.30 -4.68 -8.66
C GLN A 52 7.83 -4.55 -8.69
N ILE A 53 8.47 -4.45 -7.53
CA ILE A 53 9.94 -4.32 -7.48
C ILE A 53 10.61 -5.66 -7.76
N THR A 54 10.07 -6.73 -7.17
CA THR A 54 10.63 -8.08 -7.28
C THR A 54 9.69 -9.00 -8.03
N LYS A 55 10.17 -9.77 -9.01
CA LYS A 55 9.38 -10.80 -9.71
C LYS A 55 9.14 -12.08 -8.88
N GLN A 56 9.59 -12.10 -7.63
CA GLN A 56 9.45 -13.24 -6.74
C GLN A 56 7.97 -13.54 -6.44
N SER A 57 7.65 -14.83 -6.43
CA SER A 57 6.39 -15.37 -5.92
C SER A 57 6.64 -15.93 -4.52
N PHE A 58 5.68 -15.76 -3.63
CA PHE A 58 5.74 -16.27 -2.26
C PHE A 58 4.64 -17.30 -2.04
N THR A 59 4.98 -18.43 -1.43
CA THR A 59 3.99 -19.45 -1.08
C THR A 59 3.39 -19.13 0.29
N SER A 60 2.06 -19.04 0.36
CA SER A 60 1.33 -18.82 1.60
C SER A 60 1.42 -20.03 2.54
N LYS A 61 1.85 -19.78 3.79
CA LYS A 61 1.96 -20.81 4.84
C LYS A 61 0.62 -21.45 5.23
N PHE A 62 -0.50 -20.79 4.97
CA PHE A 62 -1.83 -21.23 5.43
C PHE A 62 -2.59 -22.09 4.43
N ASN A 63 -2.33 -21.91 3.13
CA ASN A 63 -3.12 -22.54 2.08
C ASN A 63 -2.30 -22.97 0.85
N GLY A 64 -0.97 -22.85 0.90
CA GLY A 64 -0.07 -23.23 -0.20
C GLY A 64 -0.21 -22.37 -1.45
N LYS A 65 -1.10 -21.35 -1.47
CA LYS A 65 -1.31 -20.51 -2.64
C LYS A 65 -0.16 -19.54 -2.81
N GLU A 66 0.29 -19.40 -4.05
CA GLU A 66 1.26 -18.39 -4.40
C GLU A 66 0.62 -17.00 -4.44
N TYR A 67 1.36 -16.01 -3.95
CA TYR A 67 1.02 -14.60 -4.07
C TYR A 67 2.24 -13.78 -4.44
N LYS A 68 2.00 -12.61 -5.01
CA LYS A 68 3.02 -11.62 -5.32
C LYS A 68 2.84 -10.41 -4.43
N LEU A 69 3.92 -9.64 -4.27
CA LEU A 69 3.89 -8.37 -3.55
C LEU A 69 3.89 -7.22 -4.56
N ILE A 70 2.99 -6.27 -4.34
CA ILE A 70 2.88 -5.04 -5.11
C ILE A 70 3.30 -3.90 -4.18
N ASP A 71 4.31 -3.15 -4.60
CA ASP A 71 4.94 -2.14 -3.78
C ASP A 71 4.36 -0.75 -4.09
N PHE A 72 4.16 0.02 -3.03
CA PHE A 72 3.70 1.40 -3.09
C PHE A 72 4.63 2.28 -2.28
N ASP A 73 4.89 3.49 -2.78
CA ASP A 73 5.61 4.50 -2.00
C ASP A 73 4.77 4.89 -0.78
N TRP A 74 5.35 4.76 0.41
CA TRP A 74 4.70 5.12 1.67
C TRP A 74 4.67 6.63 1.81
N LYS A 75 3.47 7.18 1.80
CA LYS A 75 3.18 8.60 2.05
C LYS A 75 2.03 8.66 3.05
N PRO A 76 2.32 8.56 4.36
CA PRO A 76 1.29 8.58 5.37
C PRO A 76 0.55 9.92 5.31
N TRP A 77 -0.74 9.90 5.61
CA TRP A 77 -1.48 11.12 5.77
C TRP A 77 -0.97 11.85 7.01
N THR A 78 -0.39 13.02 6.80
CA THR A 78 0.02 13.92 7.87
C THR A 78 -1.03 15.03 8.00
N PRO A 79 -1.49 15.35 9.22
CA PRO A 79 -2.32 16.53 9.41
C PRO A 79 -1.53 17.77 8.99
N PRO A 80 -2.18 18.78 8.38
CA PRO A 80 -1.51 20.03 8.04
C PRO A 80 -0.97 20.67 9.32
N ASN A 81 0.35 20.91 9.37
CA ASN A 81 0.98 21.60 10.49
C ASN A 81 0.72 23.11 10.33
N PRO A 82 -0.07 23.75 11.22
CA PRO A 82 -0.38 25.17 11.11
C PRO A 82 0.85 26.08 11.27
N ASN A 83 1.95 25.57 11.85
CA ASN A 83 3.17 26.31 12.15
C ASN A 83 4.30 26.06 11.14
N GLN A 84 4.03 25.40 10.02
CA GLN A 84 5.05 25.12 9.02
C GLN A 84 5.28 26.38 8.16
N GLU A 85 6.28 27.17 8.54
CA GLU A 85 6.74 28.32 7.76
C GLU A 85 7.35 27.85 6.41
N ARG A 86 7.12 28.63 5.34
CA ARG A 86 7.77 28.37 4.05
C ARG A 86 9.28 28.57 4.22
N LEU A 87 10.08 27.61 3.75
CA LEU A 87 11.48 27.87 3.45
C LEU A 87 11.51 28.92 2.33
N ILE A 88 11.94 30.13 2.68
CA ILE A 88 12.15 31.27 1.77
C ILE A 88 13.49 31.09 1.07
#